data_AF-A0A7D9DEZ8-F1
#
_entry.id   AF-A0A7D9DEZ8-F1
#
_cell.length_a   1.000
_cell.length_b   1.000
_cell.length_c   1.000
_cell.angle_alpha   90.00
_cell.angle_beta   90.00
_cell.angle_gamma   90.00
#
_symmetry.space_group_name_H-M   'P 1'
#
loop_
_entity.id
_entity.type
_entity.pdbx_description
1 polymer ?
#
loop_
_entity_poly.entity_id
_entity_poly.type
_entity_poly.pdbx_seq_one_letter_code
_entity_poly.pdbx_strand_id
1 'polypeptide(L)'
;MFNLFVKAESASSIGTSYASMNRCGKTNAKKAPDKNYNSFKEFMDRETEAHVIAKWMVLLELRILKTPLKNRPIPADADTWTVEEKSSWLASETKEFLSGVLLKQENFTNRVSNIDAAHREGFPCRSPNCQTVFSLHSSRVRHELSQHPGLDIENDGDHDRDSLGYYKCRNEECRHIFTTNATRKRHEKQLHQVEHFHEAEKDKEPPNDEENNANTSNGNIYNYHNARLQCGLLVLNMMDAIKERDGSRLVRCLKIVTI
;
A
#
# COMPACT_ATOMS: atom_id res chain seq x y z
N MET A 1 -11.86 4.43 -1.92
CA MET A 1 -11.08 3.73 -2.97
C MET A 1 -10.84 4.59 -4.22
N PHE A 2 -11.85 5.23 -4.82
CA PHE A 2 -11.67 6.08 -6.01
C PHE A 2 -10.58 7.15 -5.84
N ASN A 3 -10.68 8.03 -4.84
CA ASN A 3 -9.71 9.11 -4.58
C ASN A 3 -8.29 8.61 -4.23
N LEU A 4 -8.13 7.33 -3.88
CA LEU A 4 -6.83 6.75 -3.55
C LEU A 4 -6.00 6.51 -4.82
N PHE A 5 -6.65 6.01 -5.88
CA PHE A 5 -5.97 5.58 -7.11
C PHE A 5 -6.22 6.48 -8.31
N VAL A 6 -7.31 7.27 -8.29
CA VAL A 6 -7.74 8.11 -9.42
C VAL A 6 -7.53 9.58 -9.05
N LYS A 7 -6.41 10.14 -9.52
CA LYS A 7 -6.03 11.55 -9.33
C LYS A 7 -5.72 12.19 -10.69
N ALA A 8 -6.33 13.33 -11.00
CA ALA A 8 -6.17 13.96 -12.31
C ALA A 8 -4.73 14.38 -12.60
N GLU A 9 -4.00 14.76 -11.55
CA GLU A 9 -2.58 15.13 -11.60
C GLU A 9 -1.69 13.96 -12.05
N SER A 10 -2.19 12.73 -11.93
CA SER A 10 -1.46 11.52 -12.33
C SER A 10 -1.68 11.11 -13.79
N ALA A 11 -2.34 11.95 -14.59
CA ALA A 11 -2.70 11.64 -15.99
C ALA A 11 -1.50 11.39 -16.90
N SER A 12 -0.38 12.06 -16.65
CA SER A 12 0.89 11.89 -17.38
C SER A 12 1.82 10.86 -16.76
N SER A 13 1.52 10.38 -15.55
CA SER A 13 2.35 9.40 -14.84
C SER A 13 2.16 8.00 -15.39
N ILE A 14 3.26 7.31 -15.68
CA ILE A 14 3.21 5.92 -16.16
C ILE A 14 2.75 5.00 -15.03
N GLY A 15 1.86 4.06 -15.36
CA GLY A 15 1.41 3.01 -14.42
C GLY A 15 0.25 3.41 -13.49
N THR A 16 -0.24 4.64 -13.54
CA THR A 16 -1.37 5.05 -12.68
C THR A 16 -2.72 4.66 -13.28
N SER A 17 -3.72 4.42 -12.43
CA SER A 17 -5.09 4.11 -12.88
C SER A 17 -5.68 5.23 -13.72
N TYR A 18 -5.38 6.50 -13.42
CA TYR A 18 -5.84 7.62 -14.26
C TYR A 18 -5.22 7.57 -15.66
N ALA A 19 -3.91 7.33 -15.76
CA ALA A 19 -3.24 7.17 -17.05
C ALA A 19 -3.72 5.91 -17.80
N SER A 20 -4.02 4.83 -17.09
CA SER A 20 -4.63 3.62 -17.68
C SER A 20 -6.02 3.91 -18.26
N MET A 21 -6.87 4.65 -17.53
CA MET A 21 -8.16 5.11 -18.04
C MET A 21 -8.02 5.96 -19.32
N ASN A 22 -6.97 6.79 -19.43
CA ASN A 22 -6.68 7.53 -20.67
C ASN A 22 -6.34 6.59 -21.82
N ARG A 23 -5.39 5.68 -21.62
CA ARG A 23 -4.88 4.78 -22.67
C ARG A 23 -5.96 3.82 -23.18
N CYS A 24 -6.82 3.33 -22.28
CA CYS A 24 -7.88 2.40 -22.62
C CYS A 24 -9.19 3.09 -23.05
N GLY A 25 -9.20 4.42 -23.20
CA GLY A 25 -10.39 5.18 -23.60
C GLY A 25 -11.56 5.15 -22.59
N LYS A 26 -11.30 4.76 -21.34
CA LYS A 26 -12.32 4.61 -20.28
C LYS A 26 -12.59 5.94 -19.56
N THR A 27 -12.90 7.00 -20.32
CA THR A 27 -13.08 8.36 -19.80
C THR A 27 -14.26 8.49 -18.82
N ASN A 28 -15.31 7.67 -18.99
CA ASN A 28 -16.46 7.66 -18.08
C ASN A 28 -16.11 7.12 -16.69
N ALA A 29 -15.12 6.23 -16.56
CA ALA A 29 -14.66 5.73 -15.26
C ALA A 29 -14.01 6.84 -14.39
N LYS A 30 -13.62 7.97 -14.99
CA LYS A 30 -13.04 9.13 -14.30
C LYS A 30 -14.08 10.00 -13.59
N LYS A 31 -15.37 9.87 -13.93
CA LYS A 31 -16.44 10.76 -13.43
C LYS A 31 -16.84 10.48 -11.99
N ALA A 32 -16.08 9.64 -11.28
CA ALA A 32 -16.33 9.13 -9.94
C ALA A 32 -17.50 8.12 -9.85
N PRO A 33 -17.48 7.20 -8.86
CA PRO A 33 -18.43 6.09 -8.78
C PRO A 33 -19.87 6.55 -8.50
N ASP A 34 -20.04 7.69 -7.83
CA ASP A 34 -21.34 8.33 -7.58
C ASP A 34 -22.03 8.79 -8.86
N LYS A 35 -21.27 9.16 -9.89
CA LYS A 35 -21.83 9.60 -11.19
C LYS A 35 -21.89 8.48 -12.22
N ASN A 36 -20.90 7.58 -12.21
CA ASN A 36 -20.82 6.52 -13.21
C ASN A 36 -20.24 5.22 -12.62
N TYR A 37 -20.99 4.64 -11.68
CA TYR A 37 -20.62 3.43 -10.96
C TYR A 37 -20.23 2.28 -11.89
N ASN A 38 -21.07 1.95 -12.88
CA ASN A 38 -20.84 0.81 -13.77
C ASN A 38 -19.54 0.97 -14.56
N SER A 39 -19.30 2.15 -15.15
CA SER A 39 -18.05 2.39 -15.89
C SER A 39 -16.82 2.30 -14.98
N PHE A 40 -16.92 2.80 -13.75
CA PHE A 40 -15.84 2.70 -12.78
C PHE A 40 -15.59 1.25 -12.35
N LYS A 41 -16.66 0.51 -12.03
CA LYS A 41 -16.59 -0.89 -11.63
C LYS A 41 -15.96 -1.76 -12.72
N GLU A 42 -16.45 -1.65 -13.96
CA GLU A 42 -15.89 -2.41 -15.09
C GLU A 42 -14.40 -2.15 -15.29
N PHE A 43 -13.98 -0.88 -15.16
CA PHE A 43 -12.57 -0.54 -15.24
C PHE A 43 -11.78 -1.16 -14.08
N MET A 44 -12.27 -1.03 -12.85
CA MET A 44 -11.59 -1.54 -11.66
C MET A 44 -11.44 -3.06 -11.69
N ASP A 45 -12.46 -3.78 -12.13
CA ASP A 45 -12.43 -5.24 -12.28
C ASP A 45 -11.37 -5.63 -13.31
N ARG A 46 -11.43 -5.03 -14.51
CA ARG A 46 -10.48 -5.31 -15.60
C ARG A 46 -9.04 -4.98 -15.22
N GLU A 47 -8.84 -3.86 -14.54
CA GLU A 47 -7.52 -3.46 -14.06
C GLU A 47 -7.03 -4.44 -12.98
N THR A 48 -7.89 -4.93 -12.10
CA THR A 48 -7.51 -5.94 -11.09
C THR A 48 -7.13 -7.26 -11.76
N GLU A 49 -7.91 -7.74 -12.73
CA GLU A 49 -7.58 -8.92 -13.55
C GLU A 49 -6.20 -8.77 -14.22
N ALA A 50 -5.93 -7.61 -14.83
CA ALA A 50 -4.65 -7.33 -15.47
C ALA A 50 -3.48 -7.38 -14.46
N HIS A 51 -3.66 -6.85 -13.25
CA HIS A 51 -2.64 -6.93 -12.20
C HIS A 51 -2.42 -8.35 -11.70
N VAL A 52 -3.49 -9.16 -11.56
CA VAL A 52 -3.39 -10.59 -11.21
C VAL A 52 -2.54 -11.31 -12.25
N ILE A 53 -2.85 -11.13 -13.54
CA ILE A 53 -2.10 -11.74 -14.65
C ILE A 53 -0.65 -11.28 -14.63
N ALA A 54 -0.39 -9.97 -14.53
CA ALA A 54 0.97 -9.43 -14.54
C ALA A 54 1.81 -10.00 -13.38
N LYS A 55 1.24 -10.11 -12.19
CA LYS A 55 1.94 -10.63 -11.02
C LYS A 55 2.17 -12.15 -11.12
N TRP A 56 1.23 -12.90 -11.71
CA TRP A 56 1.43 -14.31 -12.05
C TRP A 56 2.54 -14.50 -13.07
N MET A 57 2.59 -13.65 -14.11
CA MET A 57 3.68 -13.70 -15.09
C MET A 57 5.05 -13.48 -14.44
N VAL A 58 5.14 -12.56 -13.48
CA VAL A 58 6.37 -12.36 -12.69
C VAL A 58 6.70 -13.60 -11.85
N LEU A 59 5.72 -14.18 -11.14
CA LEU A 59 5.92 -15.36 -10.31
C LEU A 59 6.39 -16.59 -11.11
N LEU A 60 5.87 -16.75 -12.32
CA LEU A 60 6.16 -17.87 -13.23
C LEU A 60 7.34 -17.58 -14.17
N GLU A 61 7.98 -16.43 -14.03
CA GLU A 61 9.09 -15.94 -14.89
C GLU A 61 8.74 -15.90 -16.38
N LEU A 62 7.48 -15.59 -16.68
CA LEU A 62 6.96 -15.46 -18.04
C LEU A 62 7.24 -14.05 -18.57
N ARG A 63 8.10 -13.96 -19.61
CA ARG A 63 8.25 -12.72 -20.39
C ARG A 63 7.10 -12.50 -21.37
N ILE A 64 6.55 -13.59 -21.90
CA ILE A 64 5.45 -13.60 -22.88
C ILE A 64 4.54 -14.77 -22.52
N LEU A 65 3.21 -14.58 -22.62
CA LEU A 65 2.19 -15.57 -22.29
C LEU A 65 2.33 -16.93 -23.01
N LYS A 66 3.08 -16.99 -24.12
CA LYS A 66 3.31 -18.21 -24.90
C LYS A 66 4.57 -18.98 -24.51
N THR A 67 5.35 -18.46 -23.55
CA THR A 67 6.59 -19.11 -23.12
C THR A 67 6.25 -20.28 -22.21
N PRO A 68 6.90 -21.45 -22.34
CA PRO A 68 6.74 -22.54 -21.38
C PRO A 68 7.13 -22.07 -19.97
N LEU A 69 6.39 -22.55 -18.97
CA LEU A 69 6.61 -22.25 -17.56
C LEU A 69 7.98 -22.77 -17.13
N LYS A 70 8.88 -21.86 -16.78
CA LYS A 70 10.21 -22.23 -16.25
C LYS A 70 10.15 -22.51 -14.76
N ASN A 71 9.36 -21.70 -14.04
CA ASN A 71 9.15 -21.84 -12.62
C ASN A 71 7.75 -22.41 -12.37
N ARG A 72 7.64 -23.37 -11.44
CA ARG A 72 6.37 -24.01 -11.02
C ARG A 72 5.57 -24.59 -12.21
N PRO A 73 6.14 -25.52 -12.99
CA PRO A 73 5.45 -26.12 -14.12
C PRO A 73 4.24 -26.93 -13.66
N ILE A 74 3.21 -27.01 -14.51
CA ILE A 74 2.10 -27.93 -14.32
C ILE A 74 2.65 -29.37 -14.32
N PRO A 75 2.35 -30.21 -13.32
CA PRO A 75 2.83 -31.58 -13.29
C PRO A 75 2.34 -32.38 -14.51
N ALA A 76 3.21 -33.22 -15.06
CA ALA A 76 2.93 -33.95 -16.30
C ALA A 76 1.79 -34.97 -16.16
N ASP A 77 1.53 -35.43 -14.94
CA ASP A 77 0.45 -36.34 -14.58
C ASP A 77 -0.87 -35.61 -14.25
N ALA A 78 -0.93 -34.28 -14.34
CA ALA A 78 -2.11 -33.50 -13.98
C ALA A 78 -3.37 -33.88 -14.78
N ASP A 79 -3.22 -34.42 -15.98
CA ASP A 79 -4.35 -34.92 -16.78
C ASP A 79 -5.03 -36.13 -16.13
N THR A 80 -4.29 -36.91 -15.34
CA THR A 80 -4.79 -38.10 -14.63
C THR A 80 -5.42 -37.79 -13.28
N TRP A 81 -5.25 -36.56 -12.78
CA TRP A 81 -5.74 -36.16 -11.48
C TRP A 81 -7.27 -36.03 -11.42
N THR A 82 -7.79 -36.34 -10.24
CA THR A 82 -9.17 -36.07 -9.82
C THR A 82 -9.44 -34.57 -9.71
N VAL A 83 -10.71 -34.20 -9.61
CA VAL A 83 -11.12 -32.79 -9.41
C VAL A 83 -10.56 -32.25 -8.10
N GLU A 84 -10.53 -33.08 -7.06
CA GLU A 84 -10.03 -32.77 -5.73
C GLU A 84 -8.52 -32.51 -5.74
N GLU A 85 -7.74 -33.35 -6.43
CA GLU A 85 -6.29 -33.16 -6.59
C GLU A 85 -5.97 -31.89 -7.38
N LYS A 86 -6.68 -31.64 -8.49
CA LYS A 86 -6.56 -30.40 -9.27
C LYS A 86 -6.89 -29.17 -8.43
N SER A 87 -7.96 -29.24 -7.65
CA SER A 87 -8.38 -28.16 -6.75
C SER A 87 -7.34 -27.89 -5.66
N SER A 88 -6.82 -28.95 -5.03
CA SER A 88 -5.79 -28.87 -3.98
C SER A 88 -4.49 -28.25 -4.51
N TRP A 89 -4.06 -28.67 -5.71
CA TRP A 89 -2.89 -28.08 -6.37
C TRP A 89 -3.12 -26.62 -6.73
N LEU A 90 -4.25 -26.26 -7.37
CA LEU A 90 -4.57 -24.85 -7.66
C LEU A 90 -4.62 -23.98 -6.40
N ALA A 91 -5.12 -24.53 -5.29
CA ALA A 91 -5.16 -23.83 -4.01
C ALA A 91 -3.75 -23.59 -3.45
N SER A 92 -2.83 -24.56 -3.57
CA SER A 92 -1.44 -24.39 -3.14
C SER A 92 -0.69 -23.36 -4.00
N GLU A 93 -0.92 -23.38 -5.31
CA GLU A 93 -0.39 -22.40 -6.25
C GLU A 93 -0.91 -20.98 -5.95
N THR A 94 -2.21 -20.87 -5.68
CA THR A 94 -2.84 -19.59 -5.29
C THR A 94 -2.30 -19.08 -3.96
N LYS A 95 -2.05 -19.96 -2.99
CA LYS A 95 -1.47 -19.59 -1.70
C LYS A 95 -0.08 -18.99 -1.87
N GLU A 96 0.75 -19.59 -2.73
CA GLU A 96 2.07 -19.05 -3.03
C GLU A 96 2.00 -17.70 -3.74
N PHE A 97 1.10 -17.55 -4.71
CA PHE A 97 0.84 -16.25 -5.34
C PHE A 97 0.45 -15.17 -4.32
N LEU A 98 -0.50 -15.49 -3.44
CA LEU A 98 -0.96 -14.55 -2.41
C LEU A 98 0.15 -14.19 -1.42
N SER A 99 1.10 -15.10 -1.14
CA SER A 99 2.24 -14.84 -0.26
C SER A 99 3.15 -13.71 -0.78
N GLY A 100 3.28 -13.58 -2.10
CA GLY A 100 4.08 -12.54 -2.76
C GLY A 100 3.33 -11.25 -3.12
N VAL A 101 1.99 -11.25 -2.98
CA VAL A 101 1.10 -10.11 -3.27
C VAL A 101 0.70 -9.40 -1.99
N LEU A 102 0.20 -10.16 -1.02
CA LEU A 102 -0.22 -9.63 0.26
C LEU A 102 1.03 -9.18 1.02
N LEU A 103 0.91 -8.06 1.75
CA LEU A 103 1.98 -7.64 2.66
C LEU A 103 2.32 -8.81 3.58
N LYS A 104 3.58 -9.26 3.59
CA LYS A 104 4.06 -10.31 4.49
C LYS A 104 3.76 -9.84 5.92
N GLN A 105 2.72 -10.43 6.52
CA GLN A 105 2.26 -10.11 7.85
C GLN A 105 3.15 -10.79 8.89
N GLU A 106 4.41 -10.42 8.92
CA GLU A 106 5.09 -10.43 10.20
C GLU A 106 4.87 -9.04 10.77
N ASN A 107 3.97 -8.93 11.75
CA ASN A 107 3.69 -7.73 12.55
C ASN A 107 2.55 -6.78 12.14
N PHE A 108 1.81 -6.95 11.04
CA PHE A 108 0.69 -6.01 10.78
C PHE A 108 -0.43 -6.12 11.82
N THR A 109 -0.91 -7.33 12.12
CA THR A 109 -1.96 -7.54 13.13
C THR A 109 -1.50 -7.09 14.51
N ASN A 110 -0.24 -7.33 14.86
CA ASN A 110 0.35 -6.87 16.12
C ASN A 110 0.48 -5.34 16.14
N ARG A 111 0.92 -4.70 15.05
CA ARG A 111 1.02 -3.24 14.96
C ARG A 111 -0.35 -2.57 15.02
N VAL A 112 -1.34 -3.09 14.31
CA VAL A 112 -2.73 -2.61 14.39
C VAL A 112 -3.27 -2.80 15.81
N SER A 113 -3.06 -3.97 16.41
CA SER A 113 -3.50 -4.24 17.79
C SER A 113 -2.80 -3.34 18.80
N ASN A 114 -1.51 -3.06 18.62
CA ASN A 114 -0.73 -2.17 19.48
C ASN A 114 -1.16 -0.71 19.31
N ILE A 115 -1.47 -0.27 18.09
CA ILE A 115 -1.99 1.08 17.82
C ILE A 115 -3.40 1.22 18.40
N ASP A 116 -4.26 0.22 18.25
CA ASP A 116 -5.61 0.20 18.81
C ASP A 116 -5.62 0.11 20.35
N ALA A 117 -4.67 -0.62 20.93
CA ALA A 117 -4.46 -0.63 22.38
C ALA A 117 -3.96 0.73 22.84
N ALA A 118 -2.96 1.31 22.18
CA ALA A 118 -2.43 2.63 22.50
C ALA A 118 -3.45 3.76 22.33
N HIS A 119 -4.37 3.66 21.36
CA HIS A 119 -5.48 4.61 21.23
C HIS A 119 -6.54 4.44 22.33
N ARG A 120 -6.73 3.22 22.85
CA ARG A 120 -7.67 2.96 23.96
C ARG A 120 -7.11 3.33 25.32
N GLU A 121 -5.85 3.02 25.56
CA GLU A 121 -5.15 3.24 26.84
C GLU A 121 -4.51 4.64 26.91
N GLY A 122 -4.28 5.25 25.75
CA GLY A 122 -3.53 6.50 25.60
C GLY A 122 -2.02 6.28 25.59
N PHE A 123 -1.29 7.30 25.16
CA PHE A 123 0.16 7.33 25.08
C PHE A 123 0.74 8.01 26.33
N PRO A 124 1.19 7.27 27.36
CA PRO A 124 1.81 7.86 28.54
C PRO A 124 3.15 8.50 28.19
N CYS A 125 3.47 9.62 28.84
CA CYS A 125 4.79 10.22 28.76
C CYS A 125 5.85 9.24 29.29
N ARG A 126 6.99 9.17 28.62
CA ARG A 126 8.10 8.26 28.97
C ARG A 126 8.97 8.77 30.12
N SER A 127 8.82 10.02 30.54
CA SER A 127 9.62 10.60 31.63
C SER A 127 9.24 9.97 32.97
N PRO A 128 10.21 9.50 33.79
CA PRO A 128 9.94 8.77 35.04
C PRO A 128 9.13 9.57 36.06
N ASN A 129 9.11 10.90 35.94
CA ASN A 129 8.38 11.81 36.83
C ASN A 129 7.15 12.44 36.17
N CYS A 130 6.71 11.96 35.00
CA CYS A 130 5.56 12.51 34.29
C CYS A 130 4.45 11.49 34.12
N GLN A 131 3.28 11.77 34.70
CA GLN A 131 2.09 10.90 34.63
C GLN A 131 1.09 11.31 33.55
N THR A 132 1.49 12.21 32.63
CA THR A 132 0.58 12.68 31.58
C THR A 132 0.37 11.60 30.52
N VAL A 133 -0.88 11.45 30.09
CA VAL A 133 -1.28 10.49 29.05
C VAL A 133 -1.97 11.25 27.92
N PHE A 134 -1.58 10.96 26.68
CA PHE A 134 -2.06 11.66 25.49
C PHE A 134 -2.90 10.75 24.60
N SER A 135 -3.92 11.30 23.94
CA SER A 135 -4.71 10.54 22.96
C SER A 135 -3.95 10.21 21.67
N LEU A 136 -2.88 10.96 21.37
CA LEU A 136 -2.09 10.82 20.16
C LEU A 136 -0.61 10.77 20.47
N HIS A 137 0.11 9.90 19.75
CA HIS A 137 1.56 9.78 19.84
C HIS A 137 2.27 11.11 19.53
N SER A 138 1.81 11.84 18.51
CA SER A 138 2.37 13.15 18.15
C SER A 138 2.20 14.21 19.24
N SER A 139 1.12 14.13 20.03
CA SER A 139 0.91 15.01 21.18
C SER A 139 1.83 14.65 22.33
N ARG A 140 2.05 13.35 22.60
CA ARG A 140 3.04 12.88 23.57
C ARG A 140 4.43 13.38 23.23
N VAL A 141 4.88 13.20 21.98
CA VAL A 141 6.23 13.63 21.55
C VAL A 141 6.39 15.14 21.66
N ARG A 142 5.35 15.93 21.32
CA ARG A 142 5.39 17.39 21.52
C ARG A 142 5.54 17.76 23.00
N HIS A 143 4.83 17.07 23.88
CA HIS A 143 4.98 17.27 25.32
C HIS A 143 6.39 16.92 25.79
N GLU A 144 6.91 15.75 25.40
CA GLU A 144 8.26 15.29 25.72
C GLU A 144 9.32 16.31 25.27
N LEU A 145 9.23 16.83 24.05
CA LEU A 145 10.14 17.87 23.56
C LEU A 145 10.09 19.17 24.36
N SER A 146 8.90 19.57 24.82
CA SER A 146 8.71 20.86 25.50
C SER A 146 9.00 20.82 27.00
N GLN A 147 8.66 19.72 27.67
CA GLN A 147 8.75 19.58 29.13
C GLN A 147 9.93 18.69 29.57
N HIS A 148 10.49 17.89 28.66
CA HIS A 148 11.55 16.92 28.93
C HIS A 148 12.64 16.97 27.84
N PRO A 149 13.33 18.11 27.66
CA PRO A 149 14.30 18.30 26.57
C PRO A 149 15.51 17.35 26.60
N GLY A 150 15.79 16.72 27.75
CA GLY A 150 16.84 15.71 27.91
C GLY A 150 16.39 14.27 27.67
N LEU A 151 15.11 14.04 27.32
CA LEU A 151 14.60 12.71 27.02
C LEU A 151 15.01 12.32 25.60
N ASP A 152 15.67 11.16 25.46
CA ASP A 152 16.00 10.64 24.14
C ASP A 152 14.72 10.15 23.45
N ILE A 153 14.31 10.87 22.41
CA ILE A 153 13.12 10.51 21.63
C ILE A 153 13.63 9.60 20.53
N GLU A 154 13.17 8.34 20.57
CA GLU A 154 13.49 7.32 19.58
C GLU A 154 13.37 7.88 18.15
N ASN A 155 14.48 7.79 17.42
CA ASN A 155 14.52 8.02 15.97
C ASN A 155 14.55 6.67 15.23
N ASP A 156 13.94 5.64 15.83
CA ASP A 156 13.81 4.34 15.18
C ASP A 156 12.78 4.44 14.02
N GLY A 157 12.95 3.61 12.99
CA GLY A 157 12.12 3.67 11.77
C GLY A 157 12.93 3.93 10.50
N ASP A 158 12.25 4.34 9.43
CA ASP A 158 12.88 4.65 8.14
C ASP A 158 13.31 6.13 8.05
N HIS A 159 13.80 6.58 6.90
CA HIS A 159 14.25 7.96 6.71
C HIS A 159 13.09 8.99 6.89
N ASP A 160 11.85 8.65 6.55
CA ASP A 160 10.71 9.58 6.56
C ASP A 160 9.75 9.36 7.76
N ARG A 161 9.80 8.20 8.42
CA ARG A 161 8.83 7.77 9.43
C ARG A 161 9.45 7.11 10.65
N ASP A 162 8.77 7.24 11.78
CA ASP A 162 9.13 6.55 13.02
C ASP A 162 8.65 5.09 13.05
N SER A 163 8.99 4.35 14.11
CA SER A 163 8.54 2.97 14.36
C SER A 163 7.02 2.80 14.40
N LEU A 164 6.29 3.85 14.79
CA LEU A 164 4.82 3.90 14.82
C LEU A 164 4.19 4.38 13.51
N GLY A 165 5.01 4.70 12.49
CA GLY A 165 4.59 5.07 11.15
C GLY A 165 4.20 6.54 10.96
N TYR A 166 4.46 7.40 11.96
CA TYR A 166 4.27 8.85 11.87
C TYR A 166 5.43 9.48 11.12
N TYR A 167 5.17 10.58 10.40
CA TYR A 167 6.16 11.29 9.61
C TYR A 167 7.08 12.12 10.51
N LYS A 168 8.39 11.90 10.40
CA LYS A 168 9.42 12.69 11.09
C LYS A 168 9.67 13.99 10.32
N CYS A 169 9.93 15.08 11.03
CA CYS A 169 10.47 16.28 10.40
C CYS A 169 11.85 15.98 9.80
N ARG A 170 12.13 16.54 8.62
CA ARG A 170 13.40 16.31 7.92
C ARG A 170 14.57 17.16 8.42
N ASN A 171 14.29 18.19 9.22
CA ASN A 171 15.35 18.98 9.83
C ASN A 171 15.96 18.18 11.00
N GLU A 172 17.28 17.96 10.98
CA GLU A 172 18.01 17.16 11.98
C GLU A 172 17.88 17.70 13.41
N GLU A 173 17.66 19.02 13.56
CA GLU A 173 17.42 19.67 14.84
C GLU A 173 15.95 19.57 15.29
N CYS A 174 15.05 19.14 14.42
CA CYS A 174 13.61 19.06 14.68
C CYS A 174 13.15 17.62 14.88
N ARG A 175 12.83 17.27 16.13
CA ARG A 175 12.34 15.94 16.51
C ARG A 175 10.81 15.82 16.49
N HIS A 176 10.10 16.75 15.85
CA HIS A 176 8.64 16.69 15.76
C HIS A 176 8.17 15.60 14.79
N ILE A 177 7.08 14.93 15.17
CA ILE A 177 6.42 13.89 14.36
C ILE A 177 4.98 14.27 14.01
N PHE A 178 4.48 13.73 12.90
CA PHE A 178 3.19 14.11 12.32
C PHE A 178 2.40 12.90 11.82
N THR A 179 1.08 12.92 12.04
CA THR A 179 0.18 11.87 11.52
C THR A 179 0.11 11.83 10.00
N THR A 180 0.34 12.95 9.32
CA THR A 180 0.23 13.06 7.86
C THR A 180 1.39 13.84 7.26
N ASN A 181 1.75 13.49 6.02
CA ASN A 181 2.76 14.22 5.26
C ASN A 181 2.37 15.70 5.06
N ALA A 182 1.07 16.00 4.88
CA ALA A 182 0.59 17.36 4.69
C ALA A 182 0.83 18.25 5.93
N THR A 183 0.63 17.71 7.13
CA THR A 183 0.89 18.44 8.37
C THR A 183 2.39 18.61 8.63
N ARG A 184 3.21 17.60 8.31
CA ARG A 184 4.68 17.73 8.30
C ARG A 184 5.14 18.85 7.38
N LYS A 185 4.74 18.83 6.10
CA LYS A 185 5.11 19.84 5.10
C LYS A 185 4.73 21.26 5.53
N ARG A 186 3.57 21.42 6.16
CA ARG A 186 3.12 22.71 6.71
C ARG A 186 4.06 23.19 7.82
N HIS A 187 4.41 22.32 8.76
CA HIS A 187 5.36 22.62 9.83
C HIS A 187 6.73 23.02 9.28
N GLU A 188 7.26 22.24 8.32
CA GLU A 188 8.54 22.50 7.66
C GLU A 188 8.56 23.86 6.96
N LYS A 189 7.48 24.20 6.27
CA LYS A 189 7.33 25.51 5.63
C LYS A 189 7.28 26.67 6.64
N GLN A 190 6.63 26.47 7.78
CA GLN A 190 6.40 27.54 8.76
C GLN A 190 7.60 27.81 9.67
N LEU A 191 8.31 26.76 10.10
CA LEU A 191 9.33 26.87 11.13
C LEU A 191 10.76 26.71 10.62
N HIS A 192 10.94 25.99 9.50
CA HIS A 192 12.27 25.70 8.96
C HIS A 192 12.58 26.44 7.66
N GLN A 193 11.62 27.23 7.14
CA GLN A 193 11.75 27.98 5.88
C GLN A 193 12.28 27.12 4.72
N VAL A 194 11.98 25.81 4.72
CA VAL A 194 12.43 24.90 3.68
C VAL A 194 11.55 25.11 2.45
N GLU A 195 11.89 26.12 1.66
CA GLU A 195 11.40 26.23 0.30
C GLU A 195 12.15 25.19 -0.54
N HIS A 196 11.42 24.18 -1.01
CA HIS A 196 11.89 23.20 -1.99
C HIS A 196 13.05 22.27 -1.56
N PHE A 197 12.70 21.15 -0.91
CA PHE A 197 13.23 19.88 -1.43
C PHE A 197 12.48 19.60 -2.73
N HIS A 198 13.03 20.10 -3.85
CA HIS A 198 12.61 19.62 -5.16
C HIS A 198 12.78 18.10 -5.18
N GLU A 199 11.71 17.40 -5.56
CA GLU A 199 11.79 16.06 -6.15
C GLU A 199 12.64 16.19 -7.42
N ALA A 200 13.97 16.20 -7.26
CA ALA A 200 14.91 16.19 -8.35
C ALA A 200 14.92 14.78 -8.95
N GLU A 201 13.99 14.53 -9.86
CA GLU A 201 14.12 13.52 -10.93
C GLU A 201 12.98 13.68 -11.95
N LYS A 202 12.95 14.84 -12.62
CA LYS A 202 12.34 14.99 -13.94
C LYS A 202 13.18 15.97 -14.72
N ASP A 203 14.17 15.42 -15.41
CA ASP A 203 14.67 15.87 -16.72
C ASP A 203 15.91 15.03 -17.05
N LYS A 204 15.68 13.80 -17.50
CA LYS A 204 16.56 13.14 -18.47
C LYS A 204 15.68 12.45 -19.50
N GLU A 205 15.83 12.90 -20.74
CA GLU A 205 15.40 12.17 -21.94
C GLU A 205 15.89 10.72 -21.86
N PRO A 206 15.16 9.75 -22.45
CA PRO A 206 15.48 8.34 -22.27
C PRO A 206 16.80 8.02 -22.97
N PRO A 207 17.81 7.46 -22.28
CA PRO A 207 18.74 6.60 -22.96
C PRO A 207 17.94 5.34 -23.32
N ASN A 208 17.92 5.01 -24.62
CA ASN A 208 17.98 3.62 -25.01
C ASN A 208 19.06 2.96 -24.14
N ASP A 209 18.73 1.91 -23.43
CA ASP A 209 19.38 0.63 -23.64
C ASP A 209 18.69 -0.44 -22.78
N GLU A 210 18.51 -1.57 -23.44
CA GLU A 210 18.25 -2.86 -22.84
C GLU A 210 19.36 -3.20 -21.83
N GLU A 211 19.01 -4.07 -20.88
CA GLU A 211 19.89 -4.71 -19.90
C GLU A 211 20.12 -3.99 -18.56
N ASN A 212 19.88 -4.78 -17.50
CA ASN A 212 20.31 -4.60 -16.12
C ASN A 212 19.52 -3.59 -15.25
N ASN A 213 18.34 -4.00 -14.81
CA ASN A 213 17.92 -3.64 -13.44
C ASN A 213 17.16 -4.76 -12.72
N ALA A 214 17.82 -5.90 -12.61
CA ALA A 214 17.52 -6.87 -11.57
C ALA A 214 18.13 -6.39 -10.25
N ASN A 215 17.53 -5.39 -9.59
CA ASN A 215 17.60 -5.15 -8.12
C ASN A 215 17.05 -3.78 -7.67
N THR A 216 15.79 -3.45 -7.98
CA THR A 216 15.10 -2.41 -7.19
C THR A 216 13.64 -2.73 -6.98
N SER A 217 13.38 -3.74 -6.14
CA SER A 217 12.03 -4.10 -5.66
C SER A 217 11.43 -3.09 -4.66
N ASN A 218 11.86 -1.81 -4.68
CA ASN A 218 11.48 -0.76 -3.71
C ASN A 218 11.06 0.56 -4.39
N GLY A 219 10.66 0.55 -5.67
CA GLY A 219 10.18 1.75 -6.35
C GLY A 219 8.75 2.16 -5.97
N ASN A 220 8.45 3.47 -5.97
CA ASN A 220 7.10 4.01 -5.75
C ASN A 220 6.05 3.39 -6.70
N ILE A 221 6.45 3.03 -7.91
CA ILE A 221 5.60 2.37 -8.92
C ILE A 221 5.22 0.94 -8.48
N TYR A 222 6.19 0.16 -7.98
CA TYR A 222 5.93 -1.19 -7.49
C TYR A 222 4.95 -1.17 -6.31
N ASN A 223 5.18 -0.28 -5.35
CA ASN A 223 4.31 -0.11 -4.19
C ASN A 223 2.89 0.31 -4.58
N TYR A 224 2.76 1.21 -5.56
CA TYR A 224 1.46 1.61 -6.10
C TYR A 224 0.70 0.42 -6.70
N HIS A 225 1.34 -0.33 -7.59
CA HIS A 225 0.70 -1.48 -8.25
C HIS A 225 0.35 -2.60 -7.25
N ASN A 226 1.21 -2.83 -6.25
CA ASN A 226 0.92 -3.82 -5.21
C ASN A 226 -0.25 -3.39 -4.33
N ALA A 227 -0.29 -2.12 -3.91
CA ALA A 227 -1.42 -1.56 -3.16
C ALA A 227 -2.73 -1.61 -3.99
N ARG A 228 -2.66 -1.31 -5.29
CA ARG A 228 -3.80 -1.38 -6.20
C ARG A 228 -4.35 -2.80 -6.35
N LEU A 229 -3.47 -3.79 -6.46
CA LEU A 229 -3.84 -5.20 -6.52
C LEU A 229 -4.49 -5.67 -5.21
N GLN A 230 -3.90 -5.35 -4.06
CA GLN A 230 -4.46 -5.69 -2.75
C GLN A 230 -5.85 -5.09 -2.53
N CYS A 231 -6.05 -3.82 -2.90
CA CYS A 231 -7.38 -3.20 -2.85
C CYS A 231 -8.38 -3.89 -3.79
N GLY A 232 -7.96 -4.29 -4.99
CA GLY A 232 -8.80 -5.03 -5.93
C GLY A 232 -9.25 -6.38 -5.36
N LEU A 233 -8.32 -7.16 -4.80
CA LEU A 233 -8.62 -8.45 -4.17
C LEU A 233 -9.56 -8.30 -2.96
N LEU A 234 -9.38 -7.25 -2.15
CA LEU A 234 -10.27 -6.97 -1.03
C LEU A 234 -11.70 -6.66 -1.47
N VAL A 235 -11.88 -5.88 -2.54
CA VAL A 235 -13.21 -5.60 -3.11
C VAL A 235 -13.85 -6.87 -3.67
N LEU A 236 -13.08 -7.70 -4.38
CA LEU A 236 -13.59 -8.98 -4.87
C LEU A 236 -14.06 -9.88 -3.73
N ASN A 237 -13.30 -9.94 -2.62
CA ASN A 237 -13.69 -10.70 -1.43
C ASN A 237 -14.98 -10.14 -0.77
N MET A 238 -15.15 -8.81 -0.74
CA MET A 238 -16.40 -8.21 -0.26
C MET A 238 -17.59 -8.55 -1.16
N MET A 239 -17.41 -8.44 -2.47
CA MET A 239 -18.46 -8.76 -3.44
C MET A 239 -18.88 -10.23 -3.36
N ASP A 240 -17.91 -11.11 -3.18
CA ASP A 240 -18.14 -12.53 -2.98
C ASP A 240 -18.89 -12.81 -1.66
N ALA A 241 -18.48 -12.16 -0.56
CA ALA A 241 -19.18 -12.25 0.74
C ALA A 241 -20.65 -11.83 0.64
N ILE A 242 -20.93 -10.78 -0.13
CA ILE A 242 -22.31 -10.33 -0.36
C ILE A 242 -23.11 -11.39 -1.14
N LYS A 243 -22.52 -11.98 -2.19
CA LYS A 243 -23.17 -13.03 -3.00
C LYS A 243 -23.49 -14.26 -2.17
N GLU A 244 -22.56 -14.69 -1.32
CA GLU A 244 -22.71 -15.86 -0.43
C GLU A 244 -23.54 -15.55 0.82
N ARG A 245 -23.90 -14.28 1.06
CA ARG A 245 -24.57 -13.80 2.28
C ARG A 245 -23.76 -14.06 3.57
N ASP A 246 -22.43 -14.06 3.46
CA ASP A 246 -21.52 -14.16 4.60
C ASP A 246 -21.27 -12.78 5.22
N GLY A 247 -22.18 -12.38 6.11
CA GLY A 247 -22.08 -11.11 6.84
C GLY A 247 -20.82 -11.01 7.73
N SER A 248 -20.34 -12.13 8.26
CA SER A 248 -19.15 -12.17 9.12
C SER A 248 -17.88 -11.86 8.33
N ARG A 249 -17.74 -12.44 7.12
CA ARG A 249 -16.64 -12.11 6.20
C ARG A 249 -16.73 -10.66 5.72
N LEU A 250 -17.93 -10.16 5.43
CA LEU A 250 -18.12 -8.77 5.02
C LEU A 250 -17.68 -7.78 6.12
N VAL A 251 -18.07 -8.00 7.38
CA VAL A 251 -17.66 -7.16 8.51
C VAL A 251 -16.14 -7.16 8.69
N ARG A 252 -15.48 -8.31 8.56
CA ARG A 252 -14.00 -8.38 8.62
C ARG A 252 -13.36 -7.56 7.50
N CYS A 253 -13.88 -7.64 6.29
CA CYS A 253 -13.38 -6.86 5.16
C CYS A 253 -13.57 -5.35 5.36
N LEU A 254 -14.73 -4.94 5.90
CA LEU A 254 -15.02 -3.53 6.20
C LEU A 254 -14.07 -2.96 7.25
N LYS A 255 -13.78 -3.72 8.32
CA LYS A 255 -12.82 -3.31 9.35
C LYS A 255 -11.46 -2.97 8.74
N ILE A 256 -10.98 -3.76 7.78
CA ILE A 256 -9.70 -3.52 7.08
C ILE A 256 -9.71 -2.18 6.32
N VAL A 257 -10.85 -1.76 5.77
CA VAL A 257 -10.95 -0.51 4.99
C VAL A 257 -11.12 0.73 5.87
N THR A 258 -11.65 0.57 7.09
CA THR A 258 -11.97 1.69 7.98
C THR A 258 -10.90 1.98 9.04
N ILE A 259 -9.85 1.16 9.12
CA ILE A 259 -8.64 1.43 9.92
C ILE A 259 -7.76 2.42 9.15
#